data_AF-A0A0D6KIA1-F1
#
_entry.id   AF-A0A0D6KIA1-F1
#
_cell.length_a   1.000
_cell.length_b   1.000
_cell.length_c   1.000
_cell.angle_alpha   90.00
_cell.angle_beta   90.00
_cell.angle_gamma   90.00
#
_symmetry.space_group_name_H-M   'P 1'
#
loop_
_entity.id
_entity.type
_entity.pdbx_description
1 polymer ?
#
loop_
_entity_poly.entity_id
_entity_poly.type
_entity_poly.pdbx_seq_one_letter_code
_entity_poly.pdbx_strand_id
1 'polypeptide(L)'
;MLIDNEVERLRQAIIATIASPVIGSIEDYTWEAIFHYVKDIPLSDPALGRSKLLYDAVDIVTKTGWSLKSLQLNSLKLGSVFLFVIQRADIIKKSIQLGFPGLTEQSSPDELGAAIIQHWNEKILSSQTAQNVVNSYESILLKTIQGYEYIYCEFPLNPLDPKMFSWSWTVDRITKGAGVGLQGKIADKVELVWYKNQKQLFRARTIPSQAVRITVERNRLTLDRYVNTVLSALQEQINQQHD
;
A
#
# COMPACT_ATOMS: atom_id res chain seq x y z
N MET A 1 5.36 13.99 -2.38
CA MET A 1 4.01 14.51 -2.07
C MET A 1 3.37 14.99 -3.36
N LEU A 2 2.04 14.94 -3.49
CA LEU A 2 1.37 15.40 -4.71
C LEU A 2 1.48 16.91 -4.87
N ILE A 3 1.66 17.37 -6.11
CA ILE A 3 1.52 18.79 -6.48
C ILE A 3 0.06 19.13 -6.81
N ASP A 4 -0.31 20.41 -6.88
CA ASP A 4 -1.70 20.85 -7.03
C ASP A 4 -2.44 20.21 -8.23
N ASN A 5 -1.77 20.13 -9.39
CA ASN A 5 -2.34 19.46 -10.57
C ASN A 5 -2.60 17.96 -10.33
N GLU A 6 -1.70 17.28 -9.61
CA GLU A 6 -1.86 15.87 -9.27
C GLU A 6 -2.97 15.66 -8.23
N VAL A 7 -3.14 16.59 -7.29
CA VAL A 7 -4.26 16.58 -6.33
C VAL A 7 -5.60 16.70 -7.08
N GLU A 8 -5.66 17.58 -8.08
CA GLU A 8 -6.84 17.76 -8.90
C GLU A 8 -7.14 16.52 -9.76
N ARG A 9 -6.12 15.94 -10.41
CA ARG A 9 -6.26 14.65 -11.13
C ARG A 9 -6.75 13.55 -10.20
N LEU A 10 -6.23 13.48 -8.96
CA LEU A 10 -6.65 12.48 -7.98
C LEU A 10 -8.13 12.66 -7.63
N ARG A 11 -8.57 13.90 -7.40
CA ARG A 11 -9.99 14.22 -7.14
C ARG A 11 -10.87 13.79 -8.30
N GLN A 12 -10.51 14.14 -9.53
CA GLN A 12 -11.25 13.76 -10.74
C GLN A 12 -11.33 12.24 -10.92
N ALA A 13 -10.20 11.54 -10.74
CA ALA A 13 -10.14 10.10 -10.86
C ALA A 13 -10.98 9.38 -9.80
N ILE A 14 -10.99 9.89 -8.54
CA ILE A 14 -11.87 9.38 -7.49
C ILE A 14 -13.33 9.56 -7.89
N ILE A 15 -13.74 10.77 -8.32
CA ILE A 15 -15.12 11.07 -8.73
C ILE A 15 -15.56 10.15 -9.87
N ALA A 16 -14.75 10.04 -10.93
CA ALA A 16 -15.05 9.19 -12.07
C ALA A 16 -15.18 7.71 -11.67
N THR A 17 -14.28 7.24 -10.80
CA THR A 17 -14.27 5.85 -10.35
C THR A 17 -15.48 5.50 -9.49
N ILE A 18 -15.85 6.35 -8.52
CA ILE A 18 -16.99 6.07 -7.65
C ILE A 18 -18.34 6.28 -8.34
N ALA A 19 -18.37 7.07 -9.42
CA ALA A 19 -19.54 7.22 -10.27
C ALA A 19 -19.85 5.94 -11.05
N SER A 20 -18.84 5.10 -11.34
CA SER A 20 -19.02 3.83 -12.01
C SER A 20 -19.87 2.85 -11.18
N PRO A 21 -20.98 2.31 -11.71
CA PRO A 21 -21.84 1.37 -10.98
C PRO A 21 -21.18 -0.01 -10.76
N VAL A 22 -20.12 -0.34 -11.49
CA VAL A 22 -19.42 -1.63 -11.37
C VAL A 22 -18.30 -1.64 -10.34
N ILE A 23 -17.90 -0.46 -9.82
CA ILE A 23 -16.88 -0.35 -8.79
C ILE A 23 -17.55 -0.22 -7.41
N GLY A 24 -17.28 -1.19 -6.53
CA GLY A 24 -17.75 -1.17 -5.14
C GLY A 24 -16.94 -0.21 -4.27
N SER A 25 -15.61 -0.23 -4.44
CA SER A 25 -14.61 0.43 -3.61
C SER A 25 -13.34 0.69 -4.44
N ILE A 26 -12.57 1.72 -4.10
CA ILE A 26 -11.25 1.97 -4.72
C ILE A 26 -10.22 1.12 -3.97
N GLU A 27 -9.77 0.04 -4.58
CA GLU A 27 -8.78 -0.89 -4.04
C GLU A 27 -7.99 -1.61 -5.14
N ASP A 28 -6.92 -2.29 -4.74
CA ASP A 28 -6.06 -3.08 -5.62
C ASP A 28 -5.74 -2.37 -6.94
N TYR A 29 -6.03 -3.01 -8.07
CA TYR A 29 -5.76 -2.48 -9.41
C TYR A 29 -6.48 -1.16 -9.69
N THR A 30 -7.66 -0.92 -9.12
CA THR A 30 -8.36 0.36 -9.28
C THR A 30 -7.55 1.51 -8.69
N TRP A 31 -6.93 1.29 -7.51
CA TRP A 31 -6.03 2.30 -6.93
C TRP A 31 -4.77 2.49 -7.78
N GLU A 32 -4.17 1.40 -8.26
CA GLU A 32 -3.01 1.47 -9.14
C GLU A 32 -3.31 2.29 -10.41
N ALA A 33 -4.43 2.01 -11.08
CA ALA A 33 -4.83 2.72 -12.29
C ALA A 33 -5.06 4.22 -12.05
N ILE A 34 -5.72 4.58 -10.94
CA ILE A 34 -5.86 5.97 -10.52
C ILE A 34 -4.49 6.61 -10.29
N PHE A 35 -3.59 5.94 -9.58
CA PHE A 35 -2.28 6.52 -9.26
C PHE A 35 -1.43 6.73 -10.52
N HIS A 36 -1.45 5.79 -11.45
CA HIS A 36 -0.80 5.93 -12.76
C HIS A 36 -1.37 7.11 -13.54
N TYR A 37 -2.70 7.27 -13.56
CA TYR A 37 -3.33 8.45 -14.14
C TYR A 37 -2.86 9.72 -13.43
N VAL A 38 -2.86 9.78 -12.10
CA VAL A 38 -2.44 10.97 -11.35
C VAL A 38 -1.01 11.39 -11.67
N LYS A 39 -0.10 10.41 -11.72
CA LYS A 39 1.34 10.61 -11.93
C LYS A 39 1.78 10.69 -13.39
N ASP A 40 0.85 10.54 -14.33
CA ASP A 40 1.15 10.46 -15.75
C ASP A 40 2.11 9.31 -16.13
N ILE A 41 1.98 8.18 -15.43
CA ILE A 41 2.84 7.01 -15.65
C ILE A 41 2.07 5.99 -16.51
N PRO A 42 2.65 5.46 -17.60
CA PRO A 42 2.03 4.40 -18.39
C PRO A 42 1.61 3.21 -17.52
N LEU A 43 0.37 2.77 -17.66
CA LEU A 43 -0.17 1.60 -16.97
C LEU A 43 -0.19 0.41 -17.93
N SER A 44 0.46 -0.69 -17.55
CA SER A 44 0.39 -1.94 -18.32
C SER A 44 -0.94 -2.66 -18.08
N ASP A 45 -1.52 -3.19 -19.15
CA ASP A 45 -2.73 -4.01 -19.08
C ASP A 45 -2.46 -5.28 -18.25
N PRO A 46 -3.17 -5.50 -17.13
CA PRO A 46 -2.99 -6.67 -16.28
C PRO A 46 -3.24 -7.99 -17.02
N ALA A 47 -4.04 -8.00 -18.09
CA ALA A 47 -4.32 -9.18 -18.89
C ALA A 47 -3.10 -9.69 -19.66
N LEU A 48 -2.11 -8.84 -19.92
CA LEU A 48 -0.86 -9.19 -20.62
C LEU A 48 0.21 -9.80 -19.70
N GLY A 49 -0.14 -10.03 -18.43
CA GLY A 49 0.72 -10.63 -17.41
C GLY A 49 1.33 -9.58 -16.48
N ARG A 50 1.47 -9.97 -15.20
CA ARG A 50 2.03 -9.12 -14.15
C ARG A 50 3.03 -9.89 -13.30
N SER A 51 4.21 -9.31 -13.11
CA SER A 51 5.15 -9.74 -12.08
C SER A 51 4.84 -9.01 -10.77
N LYS A 52 4.66 -9.76 -9.68
CA LYS A 52 4.42 -9.18 -8.35
C LYS A 52 5.72 -8.67 -7.73
N LEU A 53 6.09 -7.44 -8.06
CA LEU A 53 7.21 -6.74 -7.43
C LEU A 53 6.71 -5.84 -6.29
N LEU A 54 7.60 -5.03 -5.68
CA LEU A 54 7.23 -4.19 -4.53
C LEU A 54 6.57 -2.88 -4.96
N TYR A 55 7.08 -2.29 -6.04
CA TYR A 55 6.58 -1.02 -6.57
C TYR A 55 5.53 -1.31 -7.63
N ASP A 56 4.32 -0.86 -7.36
CA ASP A 56 3.18 -1.04 -8.25
C ASP A 56 3.18 0.03 -9.36
N ALA A 57 3.81 1.18 -9.10
CA ALA A 57 4.07 2.24 -10.09
C ALA A 57 5.55 2.65 -10.05
N VAL A 58 6.14 2.87 -11.23
CA VAL A 58 7.53 3.34 -11.38
C VAL A 58 7.60 4.43 -12.44
N ASP A 59 8.10 5.60 -12.04
CA ASP A 59 8.51 6.64 -12.98
C ASP A 59 9.98 6.39 -13.36
N ILE A 60 10.19 6.02 -14.62
CA ILE A 60 11.51 5.68 -15.17
C ILE A 60 12.43 6.90 -15.31
N VAL A 61 11.87 8.11 -15.43
CA VAL A 61 12.64 9.34 -15.65
C VAL A 61 13.27 9.77 -14.33
N THR A 62 12.46 9.83 -13.26
CA THR A 62 12.94 10.21 -11.92
C THR A 62 13.47 9.03 -11.11
N LYS A 63 13.35 7.81 -11.64
CA LYS A 63 13.66 6.54 -10.95
C LYS A 63 12.93 6.45 -9.61
N THR A 64 11.68 6.86 -9.59
CA THR A 64 10.84 6.86 -8.39
C THR A 64 9.87 5.69 -8.43
N GLY A 65 9.82 4.90 -7.36
CA GLY A 65 8.93 3.76 -7.20
C GLY A 65 7.97 3.95 -6.04
N TRP A 66 6.71 3.56 -6.25
CA TRP A 66 5.66 3.61 -5.24
C TRP A 66 5.08 2.23 -4.98
N SER A 67 5.11 1.79 -3.72
CA SER A 67 4.27 0.68 -3.27
C SER A 67 2.90 1.24 -2.89
N LEU A 68 1.88 0.83 -3.62
CA LEU A 68 0.53 1.37 -3.56
C LEU A 68 -0.32 0.54 -2.59
N LYS A 69 -1.01 1.21 -1.67
CA LYS A 69 -1.92 0.58 -0.71
C LYS A 69 -3.20 1.38 -0.63
N SER A 70 -4.33 0.69 -0.46
CA SER A 70 -5.59 1.32 -0.12
C SER A 70 -6.15 0.70 1.16
N LEU A 71 -6.73 1.50 2.04
CA LEU A 71 -7.27 1.03 3.30
C LEU A 71 -8.58 1.72 3.64
N GLN A 72 -9.57 0.91 4.03
CA GLN A 72 -10.79 1.42 4.63
C GLN A 72 -10.58 1.58 6.14
N LEU A 73 -10.84 2.78 6.66
CA LEU A 73 -10.81 3.09 8.09
C LEU A 73 -12.19 3.59 8.55
N ASN A 74 -12.48 3.45 9.84
CA ASN A 74 -13.72 3.96 10.43
C ASN A 74 -13.73 5.49 10.56
N SER A 75 -12.54 6.11 10.64
CA SER A 75 -12.37 7.56 10.78
C SER A 75 -11.03 7.98 10.19
N LEU A 76 -11.01 9.13 9.51
CA LEU A 76 -9.82 9.70 8.87
C LEU A 76 -9.30 10.91 9.66
N LYS A 77 -9.06 10.72 10.96
CA LYS A 77 -8.59 11.79 11.85
C LYS A 77 -7.08 11.99 11.68
N LEU A 78 -6.64 13.21 11.40
CA LEU A 78 -5.20 13.56 11.38
C LEU A 78 -4.54 13.19 12.71
N GLY A 79 -3.32 12.67 12.65
CA GLY A 79 -2.59 12.18 13.81
C GLY A 79 -3.04 10.80 14.33
N SER A 80 -4.06 10.17 13.74
CA SER A 80 -4.42 8.80 14.09
C SER A 80 -3.45 7.78 13.45
N VAL A 81 -3.24 6.67 14.16
CA VAL A 81 -2.39 5.57 13.70
C VAL A 81 -3.23 4.54 12.98
N PHE A 82 -2.73 4.04 11.85
CA PHE A 82 -3.29 2.91 11.12
C PHE A 82 -2.22 1.87 10.83
N LEU A 83 -2.66 0.62 10.68
CA LEU A 83 -1.81 -0.52 10.33
C LEU A 83 -2.18 -1.01 8.94
N PHE A 84 -1.18 -1.37 8.14
CA PHE A 84 -1.38 -1.98 6.84
C PHE A 84 -0.33 -3.06 6.58
N VAL A 85 -0.71 -4.05 5.78
CA VAL A 85 0.20 -5.14 5.40
C VAL A 85 1.23 -4.60 4.41
N ILE A 86 2.51 -4.74 4.75
CA ILE A 86 3.63 -4.40 3.85
C ILE A 86 4.17 -5.62 3.10
N GLN A 87 4.07 -6.80 3.70
CA GLN A 87 4.38 -8.06 3.03
C GLN A 87 3.78 -9.27 3.74
N ARG A 88 3.72 -10.38 3.03
CA ARG A 88 3.72 -11.70 3.67
C ARG A 88 5.16 -12.03 4.09
N ALA A 89 5.36 -12.31 5.38
CA ALA A 89 6.62 -12.60 6.01
C ALA A 89 6.62 -14.02 6.59
N ASP A 90 6.92 -15.01 5.74
CA ASP A 90 7.10 -16.42 6.14
C ASP A 90 8.56 -16.68 6.51
N ILE A 91 9.02 -16.01 7.56
CA ILE A 91 10.43 -16.00 7.99
C ILE A 91 10.92 -17.38 8.44
N ILE A 92 10.04 -18.22 8.97
CA ILE A 92 10.37 -19.58 9.41
C ILE A 92 10.70 -20.46 8.21
N LYS A 93 9.86 -20.44 7.16
CA LYS A 93 10.11 -21.18 5.93
C LYS A 93 11.36 -20.67 5.18
N LYS A 94 11.64 -19.37 5.27
CA LYS A 94 12.78 -18.72 4.62
C LYS A 94 14.03 -18.63 5.49
N SER A 95 14.00 -19.21 6.68
CA SER A 95 15.02 -19.05 7.73
C SER A 95 16.44 -19.28 7.24
N ILE A 96 16.69 -20.35 6.49
CA ILE A 96 18.01 -20.65 5.89
C ILE A 96 18.46 -19.55 4.92
N GLN A 97 17.57 -19.12 4.02
CA GLN A 97 17.88 -18.09 3.01
C GLN A 97 18.17 -16.74 3.66
N LEU A 98 17.49 -16.44 4.77
CA LEU A 98 17.64 -15.21 5.53
C LEU A 98 18.86 -15.23 6.47
N GLY A 99 19.59 -16.34 6.58
CA GLY A 99 20.76 -16.47 7.47
C GLY A 99 20.44 -16.81 8.92
N PHE A 100 19.24 -17.34 9.20
CA PHE A 100 18.78 -17.75 10.54
C PHE A 100 18.49 -19.26 10.58
N PRO A 101 19.49 -20.14 10.37
CA PRO A 101 19.26 -21.58 10.38
C PRO A 101 18.69 -22.02 11.74
N GLY A 102 17.59 -22.78 11.72
CA GLY A 102 16.93 -23.26 12.93
C GLY A 102 15.93 -22.30 13.58
N LEU A 103 15.61 -21.17 12.94
CA LEU A 103 14.56 -20.27 13.41
C LEU A 103 13.20 -21.00 13.53
N THR A 104 12.59 -20.95 14.71
CA THR A 104 11.25 -21.52 14.99
C THR A 104 10.34 -20.48 15.61
N GLU A 105 9.06 -20.80 15.79
CA GLU A 105 8.14 -19.91 16.50
C GLU A 105 8.50 -19.72 17.99
N GLN A 106 9.33 -20.59 18.54
CA GLN A 106 9.81 -20.55 19.93
C GLN A 106 11.11 -19.78 20.07
N SER A 107 11.73 -19.34 18.96
CA SER A 107 12.90 -18.47 18.99
C SER A 107 12.60 -17.17 19.74
N SER A 108 13.66 -16.52 20.21
CA SER A 108 13.52 -15.29 20.98
C SER A 108 12.87 -14.17 20.14
N PRO A 109 12.17 -13.20 20.78
CA PRO A 109 11.64 -12.03 20.10
C PRO A 109 12.67 -11.30 19.23
N ASP A 110 13.92 -11.20 19.71
CA ASP A 110 14.99 -10.51 19.00
C ASP A 110 15.47 -11.28 17.76
N GLU A 111 15.59 -12.62 17.83
CA GLU A 111 15.93 -13.44 16.66
C GLU A 111 14.84 -13.39 15.60
N LEU A 112 13.58 -13.52 16.01
CA LEU A 112 12.43 -13.40 15.10
C LEU A 112 12.37 -11.99 14.48
N GLY A 113 12.57 -10.97 15.31
CA GLY A 113 12.63 -9.57 14.88
C GLY A 113 13.73 -9.31 13.85
N ALA A 114 14.93 -9.82 14.09
CA ALA A 114 16.05 -9.71 13.16
C ALA A 114 15.73 -10.39 11.81
N ALA A 115 15.13 -11.57 11.82
CA ALA A 115 14.72 -12.27 10.59
C ALA A 115 13.62 -11.52 9.83
N ILE A 116 12.68 -10.88 10.53
CA ILE A 116 11.63 -10.03 9.92
C ILE A 116 12.24 -8.83 9.21
N ILE A 117 13.17 -8.12 9.87
CA ILE A 117 13.84 -6.95 9.31
C ILE A 117 14.68 -7.37 8.10
N GLN A 118 15.45 -8.46 8.20
CA GLN A 118 16.25 -8.98 7.10
C GLN A 118 15.36 -9.31 5.89
N HIS A 119 14.26 -10.04 6.10
CA HIS A 119 13.35 -10.42 5.01
C HIS A 119 12.72 -9.19 4.34
N TRP A 120 12.34 -8.17 5.11
CA TRP A 120 11.80 -6.94 4.55
C TRP A 120 12.84 -6.12 3.78
N ASN A 121 14.04 -5.97 4.34
CA ASN A 121 15.12 -5.22 3.70
C ASN A 121 15.56 -5.88 2.40
N GLU A 122 15.70 -7.21 2.36
CA GLU A 122 15.98 -7.94 1.12
C GLU A 122 14.90 -7.71 0.06
N LYS A 123 13.62 -7.67 0.46
CA LYS A 123 12.51 -7.39 -0.46
C LYS A 123 12.60 -5.99 -1.05
N ILE A 124 12.93 -4.98 -0.24
CA ILE A 124 13.13 -3.61 -0.72
C ILE A 124 14.30 -3.59 -1.71
N LEU A 125 15.48 -4.04 -1.28
CA LEU A 125 16.71 -3.95 -2.07
C LEU A 125 16.59 -4.71 -3.40
N SER A 126 16.10 -5.95 -3.37
CA SER A 126 15.90 -6.74 -4.58
C SER A 126 14.90 -6.10 -5.55
N SER A 127 13.83 -5.50 -5.03
CA SER A 127 12.82 -4.83 -5.88
C SER A 127 13.34 -3.50 -6.43
N GLN A 128 14.13 -2.74 -5.66
CA GLN A 128 14.80 -1.53 -6.13
C GLN A 128 15.73 -1.84 -7.29
N THR A 129 16.58 -2.86 -7.15
CA THR A 129 17.48 -3.30 -8.22
C THR A 129 16.68 -3.79 -9.44
N ALA A 130 15.69 -4.66 -9.25
CA ALA A 130 14.92 -5.24 -10.35
C ALA A 130 14.10 -4.19 -11.13
N GLN A 131 13.65 -3.13 -10.45
CA GLN A 131 12.80 -2.08 -11.04
C GLN A 131 13.57 -0.77 -11.32
N ASN A 132 14.90 -0.75 -11.13
CA ASN A 132 15.76 0.43 -11.30
C ASN A 132 15.26 1.66 -10.52
N VAL A 133 14.78 1.46 -9.30
CA VAL A 133 14.23 2.50 -8.41
C VAL A 133 15.32 3.03 -7.49
N VAL A 134 15.44 4.36 -7.42
CA VAL A 134 16.33 5.11 -6.52
C VAL A 134 15.53 5.74 -5.39
N ASN A 135 14.43 6.42 -5.72
CA ASN A 135 13.55 7.08 -4.76
C ASN A 135 12.36 6.17 -4.47
N SER A 136 12.17 5.79 -3.21
CA SER A 136 11.24 4.71 -2.84
C SER A 136 10.20 5.21 -1.84
N TYR A 137 8.92 4.99 -2.13
CA TYR A 137 7.82 5.48 -1.32
C TYR A 137 6.71 4.43 -1.11
N GLU A 138 6.02 4.53 0.02
CA GLU A 138 4.69 3.96 0.25
C GLU A 138 3.66 5.04 -0.06
N SER A 139 2.74 4.77 -0.99
CA SER A 139 1.65 5.68 -1.38
C SER A 139 0.31 5.06 -0.98
N ILE A 140 -0.37 5.69 -0.03
CA ILE A 140 -1.52 5.11 0.67
C ILE A 140 -2.76 5.97 0.46
N LEU A 141 -3.81 5.35 -0.10
CA LEU A 141 -5.14 5.93 -0.16
C LEU A 141 -6.00 5.39 0.99
N LEU A 142 -6.31 6.24 1.96
CA LEU A 142 -7.23 5.96 3.04
C LEU A 142 -8.64 6.41 2.65
N LYS A 143 -9.65 5.61 3.00
CA LYS A 143 -11.05 5.88 2.68
C LYS A 143 -11.96 5.48 3.83
N THR A 144 -13.14 6.08 3.94
CA THR A 144 -14.22 5.59 4.80
C THR A 144 -15.11 4.60 4.05
N ILE A 145 -15.91 3.81 4.79
CA ILE A 145 -16.84 2.84 4.17
C ILE A 145 -17.88 3.52 3.26
N GLN A 146 -18.30 4.73 3.60
CA GLN A 146 -19.26 5.48 2.80
C GLN A 146 -18.64 6.00 1.48
N GLY A 147 -17.32 6.20 1.44
CA GLY A 147 -16.62 6.67 0.24
C GLY A 147 -16.89 8.13 -0.12
N TYR A 148 -17.15 8.98 0.87
CA TYR A 148 -17.26 10.43 0.70
C TYR A 148 -15.95 11.15 1.04
N GLU A 149 -15.09 10.52 1.83
CA GLU A 149 -13.84 11.09 2.30
C GLU A 149 -12.68 10.17 1.98
N TYR A 150 -11.62 10.78 1.46
CA TYR A 150 -10.36 10.15 1.11
C TYR A 150 -9.20 10.96 1.68
N ILE A 151 -8.16 10.25 2.11
CA ILE A 151 -6.88 10.86 2.46
C ILE A 151 -5.78 10.14 1.70
N TYR A 152 -4.99 10.88 0.94
CA TYR A 152 -3.75 10.39 0.36
C TYR A 152 -2.55 10.76 1.24
N CYS A 153 -1.73 9.76 1.55
CA CYS A 153 -0.48 9.90 2.30
C CYS A 153 0.66 9.28 1.51
N GLU A 154 1.86 9.86 1.63
CA GLU A 154 3.09 9.30 1.08
C GLU A 154 4.16 9.25 2.16
N PHE A 155 4.88 8.13 2.24
CA PHE A 155 5.95 7.94 3.22
C PHE A 155 7.21 7.40 2.54
N PRO A 156 8.42 7.88 2.92
CA PRO A 156 9.65 7.25 2.47
C PRO A 156 9.70 5.77 2.85
N LEU A 157 10.13 4.96 1.88
CA LEU A 157 10.29 3.52 2.00
C LEU A 157 11.77 3.15 1.87
N ASN A 158 12.45 3.12 3.01
CA ASN A 158 13.85 2.77 3.12
C ASN A 158 14.01 1.43 3.88
N PRO A 159 15.12 0.71 3.67
CA PRO A 159 15.53 -0.37 4.56
C PRO A 159 15.51 0.09 6.02
N LEU A 160 15.07 -0.80 6.89
CA LEU A 160 14.97 -0.57 8.32
C LEU A 160 16.30 -0.89 9.00
N ASP A 161 16.73 -0.06 9.95
CA ASP A 161 17.86 -0.37 10.81
C ASP A 161 17.40 -1.35 11.92
N PRO A 162 17.88 -2.60 11.95
CA PRO A 162 17.46 -3.57 12.96
C PRO A 162 17.80 -3.11 14.39
N LYS A 163 18.82 -2.28 14.59
CA LYS A 163 19.27 -1.82 15.91
C LYS A 163 18.30 -0.82 16.56
N MET A 164 17.40 -0.23 15.77
CA MET A 164 16.43 0.75 16.26
C MET A 164 15.21 0.10 16.93
N PHE A 165 15.02 -1.22 16.74
CA PHE A 165 13.84 -1.92 17.20
C PHE A 165 14.08 -2.67 18.50
N SER A 166 13.15 -2.52 19.44
CA SER A 166 12.96 -3.45 20.55
C SER A 166 11.79 -4.38 20.23
N TRP A 167 11.97 -5.69 20.42
CA TRP A 167 10.96 -6.70 20.08
C TRP A 167 10.31 -7.30 21.32
N SER A 168 9.00 -7.50 21.24
CA SER A 168 8.24 -8.18 22.30
C SER A 168 6.99 -8.83 21.72
N TRP A 169 6.55 -9.94 22.32
CA TRP A 169 5.25 -10.51 21.98
C TRP A 169 4.13 -9.52 22.33
N THR A 170 3.08 -9.48 21.51
CA THR A 170 1.85 -8.79 21.85
C THR A 170 1.32 -9.34 23.17
N VAL A 171 0.50 -8.56 23.87
CA VAL A 171 -0.21 -9.05 25.06
C VAL A 171 -1.64 -9.35 24.67
N ASP A 172 -2.09 -10.56 24.95
CA ASP A 172 -3.50 -10.92 24.84
C ASP A 172 -4.29 -10.11 25.87
N ARG A 173 -5.30 -9.36 25.41
CA ARG A 173 -6.04 -8.44 26.30
C ARG A 173 -6.94 -9.16 27.31
N ILE A 174 -7.36 -10.38 26.99
CA ILE A 174 -8.24 -11.21 27.80
C ILE A 174 -7.40 -12.00 28.81
N THR A 175 -6.39 -12.71 28.34
CA THR A 175 -5.60 -13.61 29.20
C THR A 175 -4.44 -12.91 29.90
N LYS A 176 -4.08 -11.69 29.47
CA LYS A 176 -2.88 -10.93 29.89
C LYS A 176 -1.56 -11.65 29.62
N GLY A 177 -1.59 -12.80 28.96
CA GLY A 177 -0.41 -13.55 28.52
C GLY A 177 0.12 -13.08 27.17
N ALA A 178 1.02 -13.87 26.58
CA ALA A 178 1.51 -13.64 25.23
C ALA A 178 0.38 -13.79 24.21
N GLY A 179 0.19 -12.76 23.40
CA GLY A 179 -0.71 -12.76 22.25
C GLY A 179 -0.08 -13.41 21.02
N VAL A 180 -0.83 -13.38 19.92
CA VAL A 180 -0.50 -14.14 18.69
C VAL A 180 0.45 -13.41 17.72
N GLY A 181 0.99 -12.25 18.12
CA GLY A 181 1.82 -11.41 17.24
C GLY A 181 3.09 -10.93 17.92
N LEU A 182 4.09 -10.57 17.13
CA LEU A 182 5.34 -9.97 17.57
C LEU A 182 5.33 -8.49 17.21
N GLN A 183 5.65 -7.60 18.14
CA GLN A 183 5.70 -6.15 17.92
C GLN A 183 7.13 -5.65 17.93
N GLY A 184 7.50 -4.90 16.90
CA GLY A 184 8.72 -4.12 16.84
C GLY A 184 8.39 -2.67 17.19
N LYS A 185 9.10 -2.13 18.20
CA LYS A 185 8.90 -0.75 18.67
C LYS A 185 10.17 0.09 18.46
N ILE A 186 9.97 1.37 18.14
CA ILE A 186 11.02 2.41 18.17
C ILE A 186 10.57 3.47 19.18
N ALA A 187 11.40 3.77 20.18
CA ALA A 187 11.08 4.73 21.24
C ALA A 187 9.66 4.51 21.82
N ASP A 188 9.38 3.26 22.21
CA ASP A 188 8.10 2.76 22.74
C ASP A 188 6.87 2.83 21.81
N LYS A 189 7.02 3.34 20.58
CA LYS A 189 5.95 3.35 19.57
C LYS A 189 6.01 2.08 18.73
N VAL A 190 4.88 1.41 18.59
CA VAL A 190 4.75 0.24 17.72
C VAL A 190 4.87 0.69 16.27
N GLU A 191 5.89 0.20 15.57
CA GLU A 191 6.17 0.50 14.17
C GLU A 191 5.89 -0.70 13.26
N LEU A 192 6.11 -1.92 13.79
CA LEU A 192 5.86 -3.17 13.07
C LEU A 192 5.05 -4.15 13.94
N VAL A 193 4.19 -4.92 13.30
CA VAL A 193 3.49 -6.05 13.93
C VAL A 193 3.53 -7.25 12.98
N TRP A 194 4.11 -8.35 13.41
CA TRP A 194 4.12 -9.60 12.67
C TRP A 194 3.15 -10.60 13.30
N TYR A 195 2.24 -11.16 12.51
CA TYR A 195 1.33 -12.22 12.97
C TYR A 195 1.75 -13.55 12.39
N LYS A 196 2.18 -14.47 13.26
CA LYS A 196 2.72 -15.78 12.85
C LYS A 196 1.73 -16.64 12.08
N ASN A 197 0.45 -16.66 12.49
CA ASN A 197 -0.58 -17.49 11.86
C ASN A 197 -0.91 -17.05 10.42
N GLN A 198 -0.95 -15.73 10.19
CA GLN A 198 -1.24 -15.16 8.87
C GLN A 198 0.01 -14.97 8.02
N LYS A 199 1.19 -15.08 8.65
CA LYS A 199 2.50 -14.79 8.05
C LYS A 199 2.49 -13.40 7.43
N GLN A 200 1.90 -12.43 8.11
CA GLN A 200 1.76 -11.05 7.61
C GLN A 200 2.57 -10.11 8.49
N LEU A 201 3.32 -9.23 7.83
CA LEU A 201 4.00 -8.11 8.47
C LEU A 201 3.18 -6.84 8.20
N PHE A 202 2.76 -6.22 9.28
CA PHE A 202 2.07 -4.93 9.29
C PHE A 202 3.05 -3.83 9.66
N ARG A 203 2.85 -2.67 9.05
CA ARG A 203 3.53 -1.43 9.39
C ARG A 203 2.52 -0.44 9.96
N ALA A 204 2.92 0.24 11.03
CA ALA A 204 2.17 1.36 11.58
C ALA A 204 2.57 2.66 10.89
N ARG A 205 1.60 3.49 10.56
CA ARG A 205 1.83 4.87 10.13
C ARG A 205 0.83 5.79 10.80
N THR A 206 1.22 7.03 10.96
CA THR A 206 0.35 8.10 11.47
C THR A 206 -0.13 8.94 10.29
N ILE A 207 -1.42 9.27 10.23
CA ILE A 207 -1.95 10.19 9.23
C ILE A 207 -1.28 11.56 9.44
N PRO A 208 -0.43 12.02 8.50
CA PRO A 208 0.33 13.25 8.67
C PRO A 208 -0.57 14.48 8.53
N SER A 209 -0.20 15.60 9.14
CA SER A 209 -0.97 16.85 9.06
C SER A 209 -1.05 17.42 7.63
N GLN A 210 -0.04 17.15 6.82
CA GLN A 210 0.07 17.55 5.42
C GLN A 210 -0.58 16.55 4.44
N ALA A 211 -1.33 15.56 4.93
CA ALA A 211 -1.99 14.60 4.06
C ALA A 211 -3.01 15.30 3.14
N VAL A 212 -3.10 14.83 1.90
CA VAL A 212 -4.05 15.38 0.93
C VAL A 212 -5.44 14.84 1.24
N ARG A 213 -6.36 15.71 1.67
CA ARG A 213 -7.75 15.35 1.95
C ARG A 213 -8.62 15.68 0.75
N ILE A 214 -9.45 14.73 0.37
CA ILE A 214 -10.41 14.87 -0.72
C ILE A 214 -11.78 14.48 -0.19
N THR A 215 -12.73 15.38 -0.35
CA THR A 215 -14.15 15.14 -0.09
C THR A 215 -14.88 15.15 -1.44
N VAL A 216 -15.75 14.16 -1.64
CA VAL A 216 -16.52 13.98 -2.87
C VAL A 216 -17.96 13.65 -2.54
N GLU A 217 -18.85 14.02 -3.45
CA GLU A 217 -20.20 13.48 -3.48
C GLU A 217 -20.22 12.14 -4.22
N ARG A 218 -21.04 11.20 -3.73
CA ARG A 218 -21.16 9.88 -4.33
C ARG A 218 -22.41 9.81 -5.20
N ASN A 219 -22.28 10.26 -6.44
CA ASN A 219 -23.32 10.21 -7.46
C ASN A 219 -23.00 9.11 -8.47
N ARG A 220 -23.70 7.97 -8.39
CA ARG A 220 -23.49 6.84 -9.31
C ARG A 220 -24.27 7.05 -10.62
N LEU A 221 -23.64 6.70 -11.74
CA LEU A 221 -24.33 6.58 -13.01
C LEU A 221 -25.29 5.38 -12.98
N THR A 222 -26.39 5.48 -13.73
CA THR A 222 -27.20 4.31 -14.07
C THR A 222 -26.38 3.37 -14.96
N LEU A 223 -26.71 2.07 -14.96
CA LEU A 223 -26.02 1.08 -15.77
C LEU A 223 -26.00 1.46 -17.26
N ASP A 224 -27.16 1.86 -17.81
CA ASP A 224 -27.28 2.27 -19.21
C ASP A 224 -26.38 3.48 -19.54
N ARG A 225 -26.37 4.48 -18.65
CA ARG A 225 -25.54 5.68 -18.86
C ARG A 225 -24.06 5.33 -18.81
N TYR A 226 -23.64 4.46 -17.88
CA TYR A 226 -22.27 3.97 -17.81
C TYR A 226 -21.87 3.23 -19.10
N VAL A 227 -22.65 2.24 -19.53
CA VAL A 227 -22.34 1.43 -20.72
C VAL A 227 -22.27 2.33 -21.96
N ASN A 228 -23.26 3.20 -22.17
CA ASN A 228 -23.29 4.08 -23.33
C ASN A 228 -22.09 5.06 -23.33
N THR A 229 -21.73 5.65 -22.20
CA THR A 229 -20.56 6.54 -22.10
C THR A 229 -19.26 5.81 -22.43
N VAL A 230 -19.07 4.59 -21.93
CA VAL A 230 -17.86 3.80 -22.23
C VAL A 230 -17.80 3.41 -23.70
N LEU A 231 -18.91 2.97 -24.29
CA LEU A 231 -18.97 2.62 -25.72
C LEU A 231 -18.70 3.82 -26.62
N SER A 232 -19.26 4.99 -26.30
CA SER A 232 -19.00 6.22 -27.05
C SER A 232 -17.52 6.61 -26.98
N ALA A 233 -16.91 6.61 -25.79
CA ALA A 233 -15.49 6.93 -25.63
C ALA A 233 -14.57 5.93 -26.37
N LEU A 234 -14.92 4.65 -26.35
CA LEU A 234 -14.18 3.63 -27.09
C LEU A 234 -14.25 3.86 -28.61
N GLN A 235 -15.42 4.20 -29.14
CA GLN A 235 -15.58 4.50 -30.57
C GLN A 235 -14.76 5.73 -30.99
N GLU A 236 -14.76 6.78 -30.16
CA GLU A 236 -13.93 7.97 -30.40
C GLU A 236 -12.44 7.61 -30.44
N GLN A 237 -11.97 6.81 -29.48
CA GLN A 237 -10.59 6.36 -29.43
C GLN A 237 -10.18 5.53 -30.65
N ILE A 238 -11.05 4.62 -31.10
CA ILE A 238 -10.79 3.81 -32.31
C ILE A 238 -10.68 4.71 -33.54
N ASN A 239 -11.59 5.68 -33.69
CA ASN A 239 -11.57 6.59 -34.83
C ASN A 239 -10.27 7.43 -34.86
N GLN A 240 -9.81 7.93 -33.71
CA GLN A 240 -8.55 8.69 -33.61
C GLN A 240 -7.29 7.88 -33.93
N GLN A 241 -7.35 6.55 -33.87
CA GLN A 241 -6.22 5.68 -34.26
C GLN A 241 -6.17 5.39 -35.76
N HIS A 242 -7.23 5.72 -36.50
CA HIS A 242 -7.37 5.49 -37.93
C HIS A 242 -7.17 6.75 -38.79
N ASP A 243 -7.03 7.93 -38.17
CA ASP A 243 -6.67 9.21 -38.78
C ASP A 243 -5.18 9.54 -38.59
#